data_AF-A0A9P8CA73-F1
#
_entry.id   AF-A0A9P8CA73-F1
#
_cell.length_a   1.000
_cell.length_b   1.000
_cell.length_c   1.000
_cell.angle_alpha   90.00
_cell.angle_beta   90.00
_cell.angle_gamma   90.00
#
_symmetry.space_group_name_H-M   'P 1'
#
loop_
_entity.id
_entity.type
_entity.pdbx_description
1 polymer ?
#
loop_
_entity_poly.entity_id
_entity_poly.type
_entity_poly.pdbx_seq_one_letter_code
_entity_poly.pdbx_strand_id
1 'polypeptide(L)'
;MLFTLEDTKLSRGGQAIAMLPLIWAINSNAIPCTIWILLEALKRPGMFQRLRKEVAPSMRTDDSGKLTIDIPSLLANSPLLYAMYLETLRACTSSTVTRRVAEDTECDGYILKTGSHIMSPSWLPAHGAMWDVPGHPAKQFWPERFIEMPKHAPRNPDEKTAYETAMRPENFFPYGGGNVICSGRFFAKQEIMAAVAIFITKFDIEFQGWVTLRGKTSDREARPDETLAGAGVLPPDRDMMVSVKRIS
;
A
#
# COMPACT_ATOMS: atom_id res chain seq x y z
N MET A 1 24.19 6.89 -3.21
CA MET A 1 25.06 6.62 -4.37
C MET A 1 24.23 6.87 -5.62
N LEU A 2 24.19 8.13 -6.10
CA LEU A 2 23.65 8.44 -7.42
C LEU A 2 24.73 7.99 -8.41
N PHE A 3 24.53 6.84 -9.06
CA PHE A 3 25.21 6.62 -10.34
C PHE A 3 24.64 7.66 -11.29
N THR A 4 25.41 8.68 -11.62
CA THR A 4 25.02 9.57 -12.71
C THR A 4 25.04 8.70 -13.97
N LEU A 5 23.95 8.73 -14.74
CA LEU A 5 23.90 8.03 -16.03
C LEU A 5 24.99 8.56 -16.99
N GLU A 6 25.67 9.64 -16.64
CA GLU A 6 26.85 10.22 -17.27
C GLU A 6 28.06 9.27 -17.28
N ASP A 7 28.21 8.42 -16.27
CA ASP A 7 29.27 7.40 -16.22
C ASP A 7 28.94 6.16 -17.08
N THR A 8 27.73 6.11 -17.64
CA THR A 8 27.33 5.05 -18.55
C THR A 8 27.71 5.41 -19.99
N LYS A 9 28.11 4.42 -20.80
CA LYS A 9 28.36 4.61 -22.24
C LYS A 9 27.05 4.80 -23.06
N LEU A 10 25.94 5.17 -22.42
CA LEU A 10 24.66 5.38 -23.07
C LEU A 10 24.61 6.74 -23.76
N SER A 11 23.98 6.79 -24.93
CA SER A 11 23.62 8.07 -25.57
C SER A 11 22.62 8.84 -24.72
N ARG A 12 22.47 10.16 -24.94
CA ARG A 12 21.43 10.96 -24.24
C ARG A 12 20.02 10.36 -24.37
N GLY A 13 19.68 9.83 -25.55
CA GLY A 13 18.42 9.12 -25.76
C GLY A 13 18.33 7.84 -24.92
N GLY A 14 19.42 7.07 -24.83
CA GLY A 14 19.51 5.88 -23.97
C GLY A 14 19.38 6.23 -22.49
N GLN A 15 19.99 7.32 -22.03
CA GLN A 15 19.86 7.82 -20.66
C GLN A 15 18.40 8.22 -20.35
N ALA A 16 17.74 8.95 -21.27
CA ALA A 16 16.34 9.32 -21.12
C ALA A 16 15.42 8.09 -21.03
N ILE A 17 15.64 7.07 -21.87
CA ILE A 17 14.88 5.82 -21.82
C ILE A 17 15.15 5.08 -20.49
N ALA A 18 16.39 5.07 -20.00
CA ALA A 18 16.74 4.45 -18.72
C ALA A 18 16.06 5.10 -17.51
N MET A 19 15.59 6.35 -17.63
CA MET A 19 14.81 7.02 -16.58
C MET A 19 13.33 6.63 -16.56
N LEU A 20 12.76 6.13 -17.67
CA LEU A 20 11.33 5.78 -17.73
C LEU A 20 10.93 4.66 -16.74
N PRO A 21 11.70 3.56 -16.59
CA PRO A 21 11.42 2.55 -15.57
C PRO A 21 11.48 3.11 -14.15
N LEU A 22 12.34 4.11 -13.89
CA LEU A 22 12.42 4.76 -12.59
C LEU A 22 11.14 5.57 -12.32
N ILE A 23 10.68 6.38 -13.29
CA ILE A 23 9.41 7.12 -13.16
C ILE A 23 8.26 6.14 -12.88
N TRP A 24 8.19 5.03 -13.63
CA TRP A 24 7.19 3.99 -13.39
C TRP A 24 7.34 3.38 -11.99
N ALA A 25 8.54 3.02 -11.55
CA ALA A 25 8.78 2.38 -10.25
C ALA A 25 8.37 3.25 -9.06
N ILE A 26 8.58 4.58 -9.14
CA ILE A 26 8.25 5.50 -8.05
C ILE A 26 6.73 5.76 -7.99
N ASN A 27 6.02 5.77 -9.14
CA ASN A 27 4.61 6.18 -9.20
C ASN A 27 3.61 5.02 -9.19
N SER A 28 3.94 3.89 -9.84
CA SER A 28 3.00 2.79 -10.15
C SER A 28 2.35 2.14 -8.92
N ASN A 29 2.97 2.24 -7.75
CA ASN A 29 2.46 1.64 -6.51
C ASN A 29 1.98 2.70 -5.50
N ALA A 30 2.67 3.84 -5.41
CA ALA A 30 2.33 4.89 -4.46
C ALA A 30 0.99 5.54 -4.79
N ILE A 31 0.75 5.86 -6.07
CA ILE A 31 -0.51 6.47 -6.53
C ILE A 31 -1.72 5.58 -6.21
N PRO A 32 -1.80 4.30 -6.65
CA PRO A 32 -2.95 3.47 -6.32
C PRO A 32 -3.10 3.22 -4.83
N CYS A 33 -2.00 3.12 -4.06
CA CYS A 33 -2.09 2.99 -2.61
C CYS A 33 -2.75 4.21 -1.95
N THR A 34 -2.31 5.42 -2.33
CA THR A 34 -2.95 6.67 -1.87
C THR A 34 -4.43 6.72 -2.27
N ILE A 35 -4.77 6.34 -3.50
CA ILE A 35 -6.16 6.30 -3.97
C ILE A 35 -6.99 5.33 -3.13
N TRP A 36 -6.52 4.11 -2.88
CA TRP A 36 -7.24 3.14 -2.06
C TRP A 36 -7.52 3.64 -0.65
N ILE A 37 -6.54 4.27 0.01
CA ILE A 37 -6.75 4.85 1.35
C ILE A 37 -7.86 5.91 1.29
N LEU A 38 -7.85 6.78 0.27
CA LEU A 38 -8.88 7.81 0.10
C LEU A 38 -10.26 7.21 -0.21
N LEU A 39 -10.36 6.21 -1.10
CA LEU A 39 -11.62 5.53 -1.42
C LEU A 39 -12.21 4.86 -0.18
N GLU A 40 -11.39 4.13 0.58
CA GLU A 40 -11.81 3.46 1.80
C GLU A 40 -12.19 4.47 2.89
N ALA A 41 -11.53 5.62 2.96
CA ALA A 41 -11.93 6.68 3.87
C ALA A 41 -13.26 7.33 3.44
N LEU A 42 -13.43 7.66 2.16
CA LEU A 42 -14.62 8.38 1.65
C LEU A 42 -15.91 7.57 1.75
N LYS A 43 -15.84 6.25 1.52
CA LYS A 43 -17.03 5.40 1.62
C LYS A 43 -17.50 5.16 3.05
N ARG A 44 -16.75 5.62 4.07
CA ARG A 44 -17.05 5.46 5.50
C ARG A 44 -17.41 6.81 6.12
N PRO A 45 -18.67 7.04 6.50
CA PRO A 45 -19.08 8.28 7.16
C PRO A 45 -18.21 8.61 8.38
N GLY A 46 -17.75 9.86 8.48
CA GLY A 46 -16.95 10.32 9.62
C GLY A 46 -15.45 9.99 9.55
N MET A 47 -14.99 9.17 8.60
CA MET A 47 -13.58 8.73 8.56
C MET A 47 -12.63 9.88 8.25
N PHE A 48 -13.00 10.77 7.31
CA PHE A 48 -12.21 11.96 6.99
C PHE A 48 -12.00 12.86 8.21
N GLN A 49 -13.04 13.05 9.03
CA GLN A 49 -12.97 13.87 10.25
C GLN A 49 -12.06 13.22 11.29
N ARG A 50 -12.13 11.88 11.45
CA ARG A 50 -11.23 11.12 12.34
C ARG A 50 -9.78 11.27 11.90
N LEU A 51 -9.48 11.04 10.62
CA LEU A 51 -8.14 11.16 10.06
C LEU A 51 -7.62 12.60 10.13
N ARG A 52 -8.47 13.60 9.86
CA ARG A 52 -8.11 15.02 9.96
C ARG A 52 -7.71 15.41 11.37
N LYS A 53 -8.47 14.94 12.38
CA LYS A 53 -8.12 15.14 13.79
C LYS A 53 -6.80 14.45 14.15
N GLU A 54 -6.58 13.25 13.62
CA GLU A 54 -5.38 12.47 13.87
C GLU A 54 -4.11 13.14 13.29
N VAL A 55 -4.14 13.62 12.05
CA VAL A 55 -2.96 14.22 11.40
C VAL A 55 -2.71 15.67 11.78
N ALA A 56 -3.70 16.37 12.37
CA ALA A 56 -3.61 17.79 12.71
C ALA A 56 -2.34 18.18 13.49
N PRO A 57 -1.87 17.41 14.50
CA PRO A 57 -0.63 17.73 15.23
C PRO A 57 0.64 17.68 14.38
N SER A 58 0.61 17.04 13.21
CA SER A 58 1.73 16.93 12.28
C SER A 58 1.69 18.00 11.18
N MET A 59 0.60 18.76 11.09
CA MET A 59 0.46 19.88 10.16
C MET A 59 1.13 21.11 10.77
N ARG A 60 2.04 21.73 10.02
CA ARG A 60 2.74 22.95 10.42
C ARG A 60 2.48 24.07 9.43
N THR A 61 2.52 25.30 9.88
CA THR A 61 2.60 26.46 9.00
C THR A 61 4.00 27.02 9.15
N ASP A 62 4.73 27.13 8.04
CA ASP A 62 6.04 27.76 8.06
C ASP A 62 5.92 29.30 8.20
N ASP A 63 7.06 29.97 8.36
CA ASP A 63 7.11 31.43 8.53
C ASP A 63 6.52 32.21 7.34
N SER A 64 6.36 31.56 6.18
CA SER A 64 5.74 32.15 4.98
C SER A 64 4.22 31.98 4.93
N GLY A 65 3.61 31.37 5.96
CA GLY A 65 2.19 31.05 5.98
C GLY A 65 1.84 29.81 5.15
N LYS A 66 2.84 29.04 4.67
CA LYS A 66 2.60 27.85 3.86
C LYS A 66 2.44 26.62 4.75
N LEU A 67 1.37 25.88 4.50
CA LEU A 67 1.14 24.58 5.14
C LEU A 67 2.23 23.60 4.72
N THR A 68 2.93 23.05 5.71
CA THR A 68 3.96 22.02 5.62
C THR A 68 3.58 20.84 6.53
N ILE A 69 4.31 19.74 6.42
CA ILE A 69 4.05 18.52 7.19
C ILE A 69 5.34 18.10 7.89
N ASP A 70 5.23 17.86 9.19
CA ASP A 70 6.24 17.18 9.97
C ASP A 70 6.13 15.67 9.76
N ILE A 71 6.92 15.14 8.84
CA ILE A 71 6.89 13.72 8.46
C ILE A 71 7.18 12.81 9.65
N PRO A 72 8.22 13.03 10.48
CA PRO A 72 8.43 12.24 11.70
C PRO A 72 7.20 12.23 12.62
N SER A 73 6.60 13.40 12.88
CA SER A 73 5.37 13.50 13.69
C SER A 73 4.22 12.72 13.05
N LEU A 74 4.02 12.84 11.74
CA LEU A 74 2.94 12.15 11.02
C LEU A 74 3.06 10.64 11.17
N LEU A 75 4.27 10.11 10.98
CA LEU A 75 4.53 8.67 11.11
C LEU A 75 4.36 8.16 12.55
N ALA A 76 4.69 8.98 13.56
CA ALA A 76 4.62 8.59 14.96
C ALA A 76 3.21 8.71 15.56
N ASN A 77 2.43 9.70 15.11
CA ASN A 77 1.20 10.13 15.76
C ASN A 77 -0.08 9.83 14.96
N SER A 78 0.03 9.11 13.82
CA SER A 78 -1.14 8.79 12.98
C SER A 78 -1.44 7.28 12.88
N PRO A 79 -1.82 6.62 14.00
CA PRO A 79 -2.03 5.18 14.03
C PRO A 79 -3.15 4.69 13.09
N LEU A 80 -4.26 5.41 12.95
CA LEU A 80 -5.35 5.03 12.06
C LEU A 80 -4.95 5.17 10.59
N LEU A 81 -4.32 6.28 10.19
CA LEU A 81 -3.80 6.44 8.85
C LEU A 81 -2.76 5.37 8.52
N TYR A 82 -1.86 5.06 9.47
CA TYR A 82 -0.88 4.01 9.30
C TYR A 82 -1.52 2.62 9.18
N ALA A 83 -2.56 2.34 9.97
CA ALA A 83 -3.31 1.09 9.88
C ALA A 83 -4.04 0.95 8.55
N MET A 84 -4.66 2.02 8.03
CA MET A 84 -5.27 2.04 6.70
C MET A 84 -4.24 1.84 5.59
N TYR A 85 -3.05 2.40 5.73
CA TYR A 85 -1.95 2.17 4.80
C TYR A 85 -1.52 0.68 4.80
N LEU A 86 -1.35 0.06 5.96
CA LEU A 86 -1.02 -1.36 6.06
C LEU A 86 -2.14 -2.26 5.53
N GLU A 87 -3.40 -1.92 5.81
CA GLU A 87 -4.57 -2.63 5.30
C GLU A 87 -4.72 -2.50 3.78
N THR A 88 -4.36 -1.35 3.22
CA THR A 88 -4.26 -1.16 1.77
C THR A 88 -3.18 -2.05 1.18
N LEU A 89 -2.00 -2.08 1.78
CA LEU A 89 -0.94 -2.99 1.33
C LEU A 89 -1.36 -4.46 1.41
N ARG A 90 -2.11 -4.85 2.45
CA ARG A 90 -2.64 -6.21 2.58
C ARG A 90 -3.68 -6.53 1.51
N ALA A 91 -4.72 -5.71 1.40
CA ALA A 91 -5.92 -6.02 0.64
C ALA A 91 -5.82 -5.71 -0.86
N CYS A 92 -4.86 -4.87 -1.26
CA CYS A 92 -4.76 -4.36 -2.63
C CYS A 92 -3.42 -4.69 -3.31
N THR A 93 -2.46 -5.32 -2.62
CA THR A 93 -1.16 -5.67 -3.23
C THR A 93 -1.12 -7.11 -3.71
N SER A 94 -0.88 -7.27 -5.01
CA SER A 94 -0.53 -8.53 -5.65
C SER A 94 0.89 -8.43 -6.21
N SER A 95 1.89 -8.68 -5.36
CA SER A 95 3.30 -8.75 -5.73
C SER A 95 3.72 -10.21 -5.81
N THR A 96 4.52 -10.60 -6.81
CA THR A 96 5.09 -11.95 -6.86
C THR A 96 6.62 -11.90 -6.76
N VAL A 97 7.16 -12.50 -5.69
CA VAL A 97 8.61 -12.67 -5.57
C VAL A 97 9.01 -13.88 -6.43
N THR A 98 9.77 -13.62 -7.49
CA THR A 98 10.23 -14.66 -8.41
C THR A 98 11.73 -14.91 -8.28
N ARG A 99 12.15 -16.17 -8.34
CA ARG A 99 13.55 -16.60 -8.46
C ARG A 99 13.68 -17.64 -9.56
N ARG A 100 14.77 -17.57 -10.32
CA ARG A 100 15.18 -18.65 -11.22
C ARG A 100 16.20 -19.52 -10.52
N VAL A 101 15.94 -20.83 -10.49
CA VAL A 101 16.83 -21.81 -9.87
C VAL A 101 18.10 -21.94 -10.70
N ALA A 102 19.25 -21.63 -10.10
CA ALA A 102 20.55 -21.60 -10.79
C ALA A 102 21.19 -22.99 -10.92
N GLU A 103 20.94 -23.85 -9.93
CA GLU A 103 21.40 -25.24 -9.86
C GLU A 103 20.39 -26.07 -9.07
N ASP A 104 20.38 -27.39 -9.26
CA ASP A 104 19.47 -28.29 -8.55
C ASP A 104 19.63 -28.08 -7.04
N THR A 105 18.56 -27.64 -6.38
CA THR A 105 18.59 -27.20 -4.98
C THR A 105 17.54 -27.97 -4.19
N GLU A 106 17.93 -28.58 -3.07
CA GLU A 106 16.97 -29.16 -2.12
C GLU A 106 16.38 -28.06 -1.23
N CYS A 107 15.06 -28.05 -1.11
CA CYS A 107 14.32 -27.10 -0.28
C CYS A 107 13.13 -27.82 0.35
N ASP A 108 13.14 -27.97 1.68
CA ASP A 108 12.08 -28.61 2.46
C ASP A 108 11.72 -30.01 1.95
N GLY A 109 12.73 -30.81 1.58
CA GLY A 109 12.55 -32.15 1.02
C GLY A 109 12.17 -32.21 -0.47
N TYR A 110 12.03 -31.06 -1.14
CA TYR A 110 11.77 -30.99 -2.58
C TYR A 110 13.04 -30.64 -3.35
N ILE A 111 13.28 -31.32 -4.47
CA ILE A 111 14.37 -30.95 -5.39
C ILE A 111 13.85 -29.96 -6.42
N LEU A 112 14.26 -28.70 -6.26
CA LEU A 112 14.00 -27.62 -7.20
C LEU A 112 15.00 -27.75 -8.36
N LYS A 113 14.50 -28.00 -9.57
CA LYS A 113 15.35 -28.25 -10.74
C LYS A 113 15.90 -26.97 -11.35
N THR A 114 17.16 -27.04 -11.78
CA THR A 114 17.86 -25.98 -12.51
C THR A 114 16.99 -25.44 -13.65
N GLY A 115 16.90 -24.11 -13.76
CA GLY A 115 16.11 -23.43 -14.78
C GLY A 115 14.63 -23.22 -14.43
N SER A 116 14.11 -23.86 -13.37
CA SER A 116 12.75 -23.62 -12.88
C SER A 116 12.58 -22.22 -12.31
N HIS A 117 11.34 -21.70 -12.33
CA HIS A 117 10.99 -20.47 -11.62
C HIS A 117 10.21 -20.81 -10.35
N ILE A 118 10.65 -20.26 -9.23
CA ILE A 118 9.93 -20.29 -7.95
C ILE A 118 9.23 -18.95 -7.79
N MET A 119 7.93 -18.98 -7.51
CA MET A 119 7.08 -17.80 -7.40
C MET A 119 6.36 -17.81 -6.05
N SER A 120 6.50 -16.73 -5.30
CA SER A 120 5.77 -16.52 -4.05
C SER A 120 4.85 -15.30 -4.18
N PRO A 121 3.55 -15.50 -4.44
CA PRO A 121 2.58 -14.41 -4.56
C PRO A 121 2.13 -13.92 -3.17
N SER A 122 2.24 -12.61 -2.93
CA SER A 122 1.84 -11.97 -1.66
C SER A 122 0.34 -12.05 -1.39
N TRP A 123 -0.47 -12.19 -2.44
CA TRP A 123 -1.92 -12.20 -2.35
C TRP A 123 -2.47 -13.35 -1.50
N LEU A 124 -1.87 -14.54 -1.60
CA LEU A 124 -2.37 -15.74 -0.91
C LEU A 124 -2.32 -15.59 0.62
N PRO A 125 -1.16 -15.31 1.25
CA PRO A 125 -1.12 -15.14 2.70
C PRO A 125 -1.84 -13.86 3.15
N ALA A 126 -1.84 -12.79 2.34
CA ALA A 126 -2.53 -11.54 2.68
C ALA A 126 -4.06 -11.68 2.77
N HIS A 127 -4.66 -12.66 2.08
CA HIS A 127 -6.10 -12.96 2.11
C HIS A 127 -6.43 -14.30 2.79
N GLY A 128 -5.45 -14.91 3.46
CA GLY A 128 -5.61 -16.18 4.17
C GLY A 128 -6.28 -16.04 5.55
N ALA A 129 -6.58 -17.19 6.16
CA ALA A 129 -7.31 -17.28 7.42
C ALA A 129 -6.63 -16.59 8.62
N MET A 130 -5.33 -16.31 8.54
CA MET A 130 -4.62 -15.58 9.59
C MET A 130 -5.10 -14.13 9.77
N TRP A 131 -5.75 -13.57 8.75
CA TRP A 131 -6.34 -12.23 8.78
C TRP A 131 -7.83 -12.26 9.11
N ASP A 132 -8.44 -13.44 9.33
CA ASP A 132 -9.83 -13.54 9.76
C ASP A 132 -9.96 -13.21 11.25
N VAL A 133 -10.73 -12.16 11.53
CA VAL A 133 -11.15 -11.80 12.89
C VAL A 133 -12.67 -11.94 12.96
N PRO A 134 -13.25 -12.46 14.06
CA PRO A 134 -14.70 -12.52 14.22
C PRO A 134 -15.35 -11.15 13.97
N GLY A 135 -16.28 -11.07 13.00
CA GLY A 135 -16.91 -9.82 12.57
C GLY A 135 -16.14 -9.00 11.53
N HIS A 136 -14.89 -9.36 11.24
CA HIS A 136 -14.00 -8.69 10.28
C HIS A 136 -13.19 -9.71 9.44
N PRO A 137 -13.85 -10.45 8.52
CA PRO A 137 -13.17 -11.44 7.67
C PRO A 137 -12.01 -10.83 6.86
N ALA A 138 -11.04 -11.66 6.48
CA ALA A 138 -9.84 -11.28 5.72
C ALA A 138 -10.17 -10.62 4.38
N LYS A 139 -11.30 -11.00 3.77
CA LYS A 139 -11.78 -10.42 2.50
C LYS A 139 -12.32 -8.99 2.65
N GLN A 140 -12.64 -8.55 3.87
CA GLN A 140 -13.12 -7.21 4.14
C GLN A 140 -11.95 -6.27 4.40
N PHE A 141 -11.98 -5.07 3.84
CA PHE A 141 -11.10 -3.99 4.25
C PHE A 141 -11.56 -3.45 5.61
N TRP A 142 -10.71 -3.58 6.63
CA TRP A 142 -10.98 -3.06 7.98
C TRP A 142 -9.94 -2.01 8.36
N PRO A 143 -10.29 -0.71 8.37
CA PRO A 143 -9.34 0.38 8.62
C PRO A 143 -8.53 0.22 9.92
N GLU A 144 -9.16 -0.31 10.97
CA GLU A 144 -8.56 -0.52 12.28
C GLU A 144 -7.87 -1.89 12.45
N ARG A 145 -7.77 -2.73 11.40
CA ARG A 145 -7.25 -4.11 11.51
C ARG A 145 -5.90 -4.17 12.20
N PHE A 146 -4.96 -3.31 11.82
CA PHE A 146 -3.61 -3.26 12.37
C PHE A 146 -3.52 -2.58 13.76
N ILE A 147 -4.63 -2.06 14.27
CA ILE A 147 -4.75 -1.53 15.65
C ILE A 147 -5.40 -2.57 16.55
N GLU A 148 -6.46 -3.23 16.07
CA GLU A 148 -7.27 -4.13 16.88
C GLU A 148 -6.74 -5.58 16.89
N MET A 149 -6.25 -6.11 15.75
CA MET A 149 -5.66 -7.47 15.71
C MET A 149 -4.60 -7.73 16.79
N PRO A 150 -3.63 -6.82 17.06
CA PRO A 150 -2.64 -7.00 18.12
C PRO A 150 -3.22 -7.17 19.52
N LYS A 151 -4.47 -6.75 19.76
CA LYS A 151 -5.12 -6.83 21.07
C LYS A 151 -5.79 -8.18 21.32
N HIS A 152 -5.95 -9.02 20.28
CA HIS A 152 -6.54 -10.34 20.44
C HIS A 152 -5.51 -11.32 20.99
N ALA A 153 -5.81 -11.89 22.15
CA ALA A 153 -5.01 -12.94 22.76
C ALA A 153 -5.01 -14.22 21.89
N PRO A 154 -3.94 -15.03 21.93
CA PRO A 154 -3.95 -16.33 21.29
C PRO A 154 -4.93 -17.26 22.01
N ARG A 155 -5.42 -18.28 21.31
CA ARG A 155 -6.31 -19.29 21.92
C ARG A 155 -5.59 -20.13 22.99
N ASN A 156 -4.28 -20.30 22.81
CA ASN A 156 -3.38 -20.98 23.73
C ASN A 156 -2.26 -20.00 24.14
N PRO A 157 -1.97 -19.81 25.44
CA PRO A 157 -0.89 -18.91 25.90
C PRO A 157 0.50 -19.21 25.32
N ASP A 158 0.76 -20.47 24.94
CA ASP A 158 2.05 -20.89 24.37
C ASP A 158 2.15 -20.64 22.86
N GLU A 159 1.05 -20.21 22.22
CA GLU A 159 1.00 -19.93 20.79
C GLU A 159 1.17 -18.44 20.49
N LYS A 160 1.72 -18.14 19.32
CA LYS A 160 1.73 -16.77 18.80
C LYS A 160 0.30 -16.33 18.47
N THR A 161 0.03 -15.04 18.64
CA THR A 161 -1.22 -14.44 18.18
C THR A 161 -1.38 -14.57 16.67
N ALA A 162 -2.62 -14.50 16.19
CA ALA A 162 -2.90 -14.41 14.76
C ALA A 162 -2.16 -13.22 14.12
N TYR A 163 -2.08 -12.09 14.82
CA TYR A 163 -1.34 -10.90 14.36
C TYR A 163 0.16 -11.14 14.23
N GLU A 164 0.82 -11.71 15.24
CA GLU A 164 2.26 -12.01 15.18
C GLU A 164 2.58 -13.01 14.07
N THR A 165 1.67 -13.93 13.79
CA THR A 165 1.80 -14.89 12.67
C THR A 165 1.59 -14.19 11.33
N ALA A 166 0.54 -13.36 11.22
CA ALA A 166 0.23 -12.52 10.05
C ALA A 166 1.42 -11.63 9.64
N MET A 167 2.07 -11.01 10.62
CA MET A 167 3.14 -10.03 10.39
C MET A 167 4.52 -10.64 10.09
N ARG A 168 4.65 -11.96 10.03
CA ARG A 168 5.93 -12.57 9.68
C ARG A 168 6.32 -12.26 8.23
N PRO A 169 7.62 -12.13 7.90
CA PRO A 169 8.06 -11.81 6.54
C PRO A 169 7.61 -12.81 5.47
N GLU A 170 7.36 -14.07 5.83
CA GLU A 170 6.82 -15.10 4.95
C GLU A 170 5.32 -14.97 4.68
N ASN A 171 4.60 -14.12 5.44
CA ASN A 171 3.14 -13.97 5.35
C ASN A 171 2.70 -12.55 4.99
N PHE A 172 3.48 -11.52 5.37
CA PHE A 172 3.20 -10.13 5.03
C PHE A 172 4.42 -9.45 4.43
N PHE A 173 4.50 -9.48 3.10
CA PHE A 173 5.62 -8.97 2.32
C PHE A 173 5.15 -8.12 1.13
N PRO A 174 4.35 -7.05 1.35
CA PRO A 174 3.81 -6.24 0.25
C PRO A 174 4.90 -5.54 -0.58
N TYR A 175 6.06 -5.31 0.02
CA TYR A 175 7.24 -4.73 -0.64
C TYR A 175 8.17 -5.77 -1.30
N GLY A 176 7.76 -7.03 -1.36
CA GLY A 176 8.62 -8.16 -1.72
C GLY A 176 9.51 -8.59 -0.55
N GLY A 177 10.55 -9.39 -0.86
CA GLY A 177 11.41 -9.98 0.16
C GLY A 177 12.83 -10.31 -0.33
N GLY A 178 13.73 -10.48 0.64
CA GLY A 178 15.16 -10.76 0.41
C GLY A 178 15.87 -9.63 -0.35
N ASN A 179 16.83 -9.99 -1.21
CA ASN A 179 17.67 -9.03 -1.94
C ASN A 179 16.95 -8.17 -2.99
N VAL A 180 15.68 -8.47 -3.29
CA VAL A 180 14.86 -7.72 -4.28
C VAL A 180 13.75 -6.90 -3.63
N ILE A 181 13.80 -6.70 -2.31
CA ILE A 181 12.84 -5.86 -1.60
C ILE A 181 12.88 -4.41 -2.11
N CYS A 182 11.72 -3.76 -2.21
CA CYS A 182 11.61 -2.38 -2.68
C CYS A 182 12.52 -1.44 -1.88
N SER A 183 13.52 -0.85 -2.54
CA SER A 183 14.47 0.11 -1.95
C SER A 183 13.79 1.42 -1.55
N GLY A 184 12.74 1.82 -2.27
CA GLY A 184 11.96 3.04 -2.02
C GLY A 184 10.94 2.93 -0.89
N ARG A 185 10.71 1.76 -0.29
CA ARG A 185 9.61 1.51 0.67
C ARG A 185 9.50 2.51 1.84
N PHE A 186 10.63 3.03 2.31
CA PHE A 186 10.66 4.02 3.39
C PHE A 186 10.12 5.37 2.93
N PHE A 187 10.53 5.81 1.74
CA PHE A 187 10.03 7.02 1.11
C PHE A 187 8.58 6.84 0.67
N ALA A 188 8.23 5.69 0.10
CA ALA A 188 6.86 5.35 -0.31
C ALA A 188 5.86 5.49 0.85
N LYS A 189 6.20 4.99 2.03
CA LYS A 189 5.37 5.19 3.22
C LYS A 189 5.16 6.67 3.53
N GLN A 190 6.25 7.45 3.51
CA GLN A 190 6.22 8.88 3.83
C GLN A 190 5.38 9.66 2.82
N GLU A 191 5.61 9.46 1.52
CA GLU A 191 4.89 10.16 0.46
C GLU A 191 3.41 9.80 0.45
N ILE A 192 3.04 8.52 0.64
CA ILE A 192 1.65 8.07 0.65
C ILE A 192 0.90 8.68 1.84
N MET A 193 1.47 8.56 3.05
CA MET A 193 0.84 9.12 4.26
C MET A 193 0.74 10.64 4.17
N ALA A 194 1.79 11.32 3.70
CA ALA A 194 1.78 12.77 3.51
C ALA A 194 0.74 13.20 2.47
N ALA A 195 0.65 12.51 1.33
CA ALA A 195 -0.35 12.81 0.30
C ALA A 195 -1.77 12.72 0.87
N VAL A 196 -2.11 11.64 1.58
CA VAL A 196 -3.42 11.50 2.21
C VAL A 196 -3.66 12.62 3.23
N ALA A 197 -2.69 12.92 4.09
CA ALA A 197 -2.79 14.00 5.08
C ALA A 197 -3.04 15.36 4.43
N ILE A 198 -2.40 15.66 3.29
CA ILE A 198 -2.65 16.87 2.50
C ILE A 198 -4.08 16.88 1.98
N PHE A 199 -4.56 15.79 1.37
CA PHE A 199 -5.91 15.72 0.80
C PHE A 199 -6.98 15.97 1.86
N ILE A 200 -6.91 15.26 2.98
CA ILE A 200 -7.92 15.37 4.05
C ILE A 200 -7.88 16.73 4.78
N THR A 201 -6.72 17.39 4.82
CA THR A 201 -6.56 18.69 5.51
C THR A 201 -6.89 19.87 4.61
N LYS A 202 -6.61 19.79 3.31
CA LYS A 202 -6.83 20.91 2.38
C LYS A 202 -8.19 20.90 1.71
N PHE A 203 -8.89 19.76 1.71
CA PHE A 203 -10.13 19.61 0.98
C PHE A 203 -11.21 18.94 1.83
N ASP A 204 -12.43 19.44 1.68
CA ASP A 204 -13.64 18.67 1.96
C ASP A 204 -14.01 17.92 0.69
N ILE A 205 -14.00 16.60 0.79
CA ILE A 205 -14.26 15.68 -0.31
C ILE A 205 -15.46 14.83 0.08
N GLU A 206 -16.48 14.80 -0.75
CA GLU A 206 -17.70 14.03 -0.47
C GLU A 206 -17.99 13.05 -1.62
N PHE A 207 -18.34 11.82 -1.24
CA PHE A 207 -18.75 10.76 -2.15
C PHE A 207 -20.05 11.12 -2.87
N GLN A 208 -20.06 11.03 -4.20
CA GLN A 208 -21.24 11.27 -5.04
C GLN A 208 -21.76 10.00 -5.74
N GLY A 209 -20.90 8.99 -5.91
CA GLY A 209 -21.27 7.74 -6.57
C GLY A 209 -20.07 7.02 -7.16
N TRP A 210 -20.28 5.79 -7.61
CA TRP A 210 -19.25 5.02 -8.31
C TRP A 210 -19.37 5.21 -9.83
N VAL A 211 -18.22 5.26 -10.51
CA VAL A 211 -18.15 5.34 -11.97
C VAL A 211 -17.11 4.36 -12.52
N THR A 212 -17.30 3.88 -13.74
CA THR A 212 -16.26 3.15 -14.48
C THR A 212 -15.11 4.09 -14.84
N LEU A 213 -13.94 3.54 -15.18
CA LEU A 213 -12.79 4.33 -15.68
C LEU A 213 -13.10 5.13 -16.97
N ARG A 214 -14.25 4.87 -17.62
CA ARG A 214 -14.75 5.62 -18.79
C ARG A 214 -15.84 6.65 -18.43
N GLY A 215 -16.07 6.91 -17.14
CA GLY A 215 -17.01 7.92 -16.64
C GLY A 215 -18.49 7.50 -16.61
N LYS A 216 -18.84 6.24 -16.94
CA LYS A 216 -20.23 5.74 -16.80
C LYS A 216 -20.54 5.39 -15.35
N THR A 217 -21.76 5.65 -14.87
CA THR A 217 -22.23 5.22 -13.55
C THR A 217 -22.01 3.73 -13.30
N SER A 218 -21.62 3.38 -12.07
CA SER A 218 -21.43 2.03 -11.57
C SER A 218 -22.36 1.78 -10.38
N ASP A 219 -22.93 0.58 -10.33
CA ASP A 219 -23.81 0.06 -9.28
C ASP A 219 -23.05 -0.61 -8.12
N ARG A 220 -21.74 -0.82 -8.28
CA ARG A 220 -20.86 -1.39 -7.25
C ARG A 220 -19.63 -0.54 -6.99
N GLU A 221 -19.02 -0.80 -5.84
CA GLU A 221 -17.73 -0.24 -5.47
C GLU A 221 -16.56 -0.75 -6.33
N ALA A 222 -15.47 0.01 -6.28
CA ALA A 222 -14.19 -0.36 -6.88
C ALA A 222 -13.62 -1.61 -6.21
N ARG A 223 -12.95 -2.44 -7.03
CA ARG A 223 -12.17 -3.60 -6.58
C ARG A 223 -10.76 -3.54 -7.16
N PRO A 224 -9.77 -4.21 -6.55
CA PRO A 224 -8.47 -4.41 -7.18
C PRO A 224 -8.61 -4.94 -8.62
N ASP A 225 -7.95 -4.29 -9.58
CA ASP A 225 -7.92 -4.75 -10.97
C ASP A 225 -7.00 -5.97 -11.10
N GLU A 226 -7.61 -7.16 -11.01
CA GLU A 226 -6.90 -8.43 -11.06
C GLU A 226 -6.25 -8.72 -12.42
N THR A 227 -6.58 -7.97 -13.48
CA THR A 227 -5.87 -8.09 -14.77
C THR A 227 -4.40 -7.66 -14.67
N LEU A 228 -4.04 -6.94 -13.60
CA LEU A 228 -2.69 -6.50 -13.27
C LEU A 228 -2.06 -7.31 -12.12
N ALA A 229 -2.60 -8.49 -11.80
CA ALA A 229 -2.04 -9.37 -10.78
C ALA A 229 -0.53 -9.63 -10.98
N GLY A 230 0.24 -9.55 -9.88
CA GLY A 230 1.70 -9.67 -9.90
C GLY A 230 2.46 -8.36 -10.10
N ALA A 231 1.79 -7.26 -10.46
CA ALA A 231 2.43 -5.97 -10.77
C ALA A 231 2.68 -5.06 -9.55
N GLY A 232 2.23 -5.45 -8.35
CA GLY A 232 2.35 -4.64 -7.13
C GLY A 232 0.99 -4.24 -6.55
N VAL A 233 0.82 -2.99 -6.16
CA VAL A 233 -0.46 -2.45 -5.69
C VAL A 233 -1.41 -2.36 -6.88
N LEU A 234 -2.46 -3.17 -6.87
CA LEU A 234 -3.46 -3.20 -7.93
C LEU A 234 -4.26 -1.91 -7.89
N PRO A 235 -4.38 -1.17 -9.00
CA PRO A 235 -5.27 -0.01 -9.05
C PRO A 235 -6.73 -0.44 -8.91
N PRO A 236 -7.64 0.48 -8.57
CA PRO A 236 -9.06 0.20 -8.60
C PRO A 236 -9.54 0.03 -10.05
N ASP A 237 -10.39 -0.97 -10.28
CA ASP A 237 -11.00 -1.28 -11.59
C ASP A 237 -12.07 -0.27 -12.02
N ARG A 238 -12.41 0.66 -11.13
CA ARG A 238 -13.44 1.70 -11.22
C ARG A 238 -13.01 2.90 -10.39
N ASP A 239 -13.69 4.02 -10.57
CA ASP A 239 -13.40 5.27 -9.88
C ASP A 239 -14.58 5.75 -9.04
N MET A 240 -14.33 6.74 -8.19
CA MET A 240 -15.29 7.38 -7.32
C MET A 240 -15.53 8.81 -7.78
N MET A 241 -16.78 9.12 -8.12
CA MET A 241 -17.18 10.51 -8.34
C MET A 241 -17.25 11.22 -6.99
N VAL A 242 -16.59 12.38 -6.90
CA VAL A 242 -16.51 13.18 -5.68
C VAL A 242 -16.78 14.65 -5.96
N SER A 243 -17.39 15.34 -4.99
CA SER A 243 -17.31 16.80 -4.92
C SER A 243 -16.05 17.18 -4.14
N VAL A 244 -15.37 18.25 -4.55
CA VAL A 244 -14.15 18.72 -3.89
C VAL A 244 -14.29 20.21 -3.62
N LYS A 245 -14.17 20.60 -2.36
CA LYS A 245 -14.12 22.00 -1.92
C LYS A 245 -12.83 22.24 -1.16
N ARG A 246 -12.09 23.28 -1.52
CA ARG A 246 -10.90 23.69 -0.76
C ARG A 246 -11.33 24.28 0.59
N ILE A 247 -10.69 23.82 1.66
CA ILE A 247 -10.83 24.40 3.00
C ILE A 247 -9.99 25.67 3.05
N SER A 248 -10.60 26.77 3.47
CA SER A 248 -9.98 28.09 3.63
C SER A 248 -8.92 28.08 4.72
#